data_AF-A0A934YUR1-F1
#
_entry.id   AF-A0A934YUR1-F1
#
_cell.length_a   1.000
_cell.length_b   1.000
_cell.length_c   1.000
_cell.angle_alpha   90.00
_cell.angle_beta   90.00
_cell.angle_gamma   90.00
#
_symmetry.space_group_name_H-M   'P 1'
#
loop_
_entity.id
_entity.type
_entity.pdbx_description
1 polymer ?
#
loop_
_entity_poly.entity_id
_entity_poly.type
_entity_poly.pdbx_seq_one_letter_code
_entity_poly.pdbx_strand_id
1 'polypeptide(L)' 'MRPPNLTNWQIIVLTATLFSLVHYPFVWLMIPTFVLALVYGYLFLKERNIYVLGFFHGWLGAICFYTIVDRDPFVEIFLR' A
#
# COMPACT_ATOMS: atom_id res chain seq x y z
N MET A 1 24.76 5.59 -12.49
CA MET A 1 24.53 5.95 -11.07
C MET A 1 24.66 4.69 -10.23
N ARG A 2 25.49 4.69 -9.18
CA ARG A 2 25.54 3.57 -8.22
C ARG A 2 24.31 3.71 -7.31
N PRO A 3 23.48 2.67 -7.14
CA PRO A 3 22.33 2.77 -6.25
C PRO A 3 22.80 3.08 -4.82
N PRO A 4 22.02 3.88 -4.06
CA PRO A 4 22.36 4.18 -2.67
C PRO A 4 22.46 2.88 -1.86
N ASN A 5 23.43 2.85 -0.93
CA ASN A 5 23.71 1.67 -0.12
C ASN A 5 22.71 1.61 1.06
N LEU A 6 21.46 1.26 0.75
CA LEU A 6 20.37 1.20 1.72
C LEU A 6 20.24 -0.21 2.32
N THR A 7 20.05 -0.26 3.64
CA THR A 7 19.68 -1.50 4.34
C THR A 7 18.24 -1.89 4.04
N ASN A 8 17.92 -3.18 4.17
CA ASN A 8 16.55 -3.68 3.97
C ASN A 8 15.52 -2.94 4.84
N TRP A 9 15.87 -2.60 6.10
CA TRP A 9 15.00 -1.83 6.98
C TRP A 9 14.75 -0.41 6.49
N GLN A 10 15.79 0.27 5.97
CA GLN A 10 15.61 1.59 5.37
C GLN A 10 14.69 1.53 4.14
N ILE A 11 14.84 0.51 3.30
CA ILE A 11 13.97 0.31 2.13
C ILE A 11 12.52 0.12 2.60
N ILE A 12 12.27 -0.73 3.59
CA ILE A 12 10.93 -1.02 4.10
C ILE A 12 10.28 0.24 4.68
N VAL A 13 10.97 0.94 5.59
CA VAL A 13 10.41 2.12 6.27
C VAL A 13 10.18 3.27 5.28
N LEU A 14 11.13 3.52 4.38
CA LEU A 14 10.99 4.58 3.36
C LEU A 14 9.83 4.27 2.42
N THR A 15 9.75 3.03 1.92
CA THR A 15 8.67 2.59 1.03
C THR A 15 7.31 2.69 1.73
N ALA A 16 7.20 2.21 2.98
CA ALA A 16 5.96 2.27 3.73
C ALA A 16 5.50 3.72 3.99
N THR A 17 6.45 4.61 4.30
CA THR A 17 6.16 6.03 4.51
C THR A 17 5.65 6.68 3.23
N LEU A 18 6.36 6.51 2.11
CA LEU A 18 5.95 7.06 0.82
C LEU A 18 4.60 6.51 0.37
N PHE A 19 4.40 5.20 0.53
CA PHE A 19 3.15 4.53 0.18
C PHE A 19 1.95 5.05 0.98
N SER A 20 2.11 5.22 2.30
CA SER A 20 1.08 5.82 3.15
C SER A 20 0.75 7.26 2.73
N LEU A 21 1.75 8.08 2.44
CA LEU A 21 1.58 9.50 2.07
C LEU A 21 0.77 9.70 0.78
N VAL A 22 0.85 8.77 -0.18
CA VAL A 22 0.05 8.83 -1.42
C VAL A 22 -1.46 8.77 -1.14
N HIS A 23 -1.87 8.28 0.02
CA HIS A 23 -3.28 8.17 0.42
C HIS A 23 -3.83 9.42 1.14
N TYR A 24 -3.03 10.49 1.29
CA TYR A 24 -3.54 11.78 1.77
C TYR A 24 -4.62 12.33 0.80
N PRO A 25 -5.74 12.93 1.29
CA PRO A 25 -6.02 13.34 2.67
C PRO A 25 -6.74 12.30 3.55
N PHE A 26 -6.87 11.05 3.12
CA PHE A 26 -7.61 10.01 3.86
C PHE A 26 -6.78 9.42 5.00
N VAL A 27 -6.62 10.16 6.10
CA VAL A 27 -5.77 9.77 7.25
C VAL A 27 -6.13 8.38 7.80
N TRP A 28 -7.42 8.03 7.84
CA TRP A 28 -7.90 6.71 8.26
C TRP A 28 -7.46 5.56 7.34
N LEU A 29 -7.15 5.84 6.08
CA LEU A 29 -6.55 4.90 5.14
C LEU A 29 -5.03 4.90 5.22
N MET A 30 -4.41 6.05 5.52
CA MET A 30 -2.96 6.21 5.65
C MET A 30 -2.37 5.31 6.76
N ILE A 31 -3.03 5.19 7.90
CA ILE A 31 -2.58 4.37 9.04
C ILE A 31 -2.50 2.87 8.68
N PRO A 32 -3.59 2.21 8.25
CA PRO A 32 -3.53 0.79 7.92
C PRO A 32 -2.62 0.52 6.72
N THR A 33 -2.59 1.39 5.71
CA THR A 33 -1.69 1.23 4.54
C THR A 33 -0.22 1.32 4.93
N PHE A 34 0.15 2.18 5.89
CA PHE A 34 1.51 2.22 6.44
C PHE A 34 1.90 0.89 7.10
N VAL A 35 1.04 0.38 7.99
CA VAL A 35 1.29 -0.88 8.71
C VAL A 35 1.38 -2.06 7.75
N LEU A 36 0.44 -2.15 6.79
CA LEU A 36 0.45 -3.17 5.75
C LEU A 36 1.70 -3.09 4.88
N ALA A 37 2.16 -1.89 4.52
CA ALA A 37 3.38 -1.72 3.73
C ALA A 37 4.65 -2.13 4.49
N LEU A 38 4.70 -1.99 5.83
CA LEU A 38 5.79 -2.56 6.63
C LEU A 38 5.81 -4.09 6.54
N VAL A 39 4.64 -4.72 6.71
CA VAL A 39 4.49 -6.19 6.66
C VAL A 39 4.83 -6.73 5.27
N TYR A 40 4.24 -6.16 4.23
CA TYR A 40 4.48 -6.63 2.87
C TYR A 40 5.86 -6.24 2.35
N GLY A 41 6.44 -5.12 2.76
CA GLY A 41 7.82 -4.78 2.46
C GLY A 41 8.79 -5.83 2.99
N TYR A 42 8.59 -6.28 4.24
CA TYR A 42 9.34 -7.38 4.82
C TYR A 42 9.15 -8.69 4.04
N LEU A 43 7.90 -9.10 3.79
CA LEU A 43 7.59 -10.34 3.08
C LEU A 43 8.13 -10.33 1.64
N PHE A 44 8.04 -9.19 0.95
CA PHE A 44 8.57 -9.04 -0.40
C PHE A 44 10.09 -9.15 -0.44
N LEU A 45 10.82 -8.50 0.47
CA LEU A 45 12.29 -8.62 0.49
C LEU A 45 12.76 -10.03 0.84
N LYS A 46 11.95 -10.78 1.61
CA LYS A 46 12.21 -12.17 1.97
C LYS A 46 11.90 -13.15 0.84
N GLU A 47 10.69 -13.12 0.31
CA GLU A 47 10.17 -14.14 -0.62
C GLU A 47 10.29 -13.73 -2.10
N ARG A 48 10.52 -12.44 -2.38
CA ARG A 48 10.60 -11.86 -3.73
C ARG A 48 9.38 -12.14 -4.62
N ASN A 49 8.22 -12.37 -4.00
CA ASN A 49 6.97 -12.68 -4.68
C ASN A 49 6.07 -11.43 -4.78
N ILE A 50 5.96 -10.88 -5.99
CA ILE A 50 5.12 -9.71 -6.28
C ILE A 50 3.62 -10.03 -6.31
N TYR A 51 3.23 -11.29 -6.57
CA TYR A 51 1.82 -11.65 -6.71
C TYR A 51 1.07 -11.56 -5.39
N VAL A 52 1.73 -11.97 -4.29
CA VAL A 52 1.18 -11.83 -2.94
C VAL A 52 0.90 -10.36 -2.66
N LEU A 53 1.88 -9.48 -2.94
CA LEU A 53 1.71 -8.04 -2.75
C LEU A 53 0.55 -7.48 -3.59
N GLY A 54 0.51 -7.81 -4.89
CA GLY A 54 -0.52 -7.30 -5.81
C GLY A 54 -1.93 -7.77 -5.48
N PHE A 55 -2.10 -9.06 -5.16
CA PHE A 55 -3.41 -9.63 -4.87
C PHE A 55 -3.99 -9.04 -3.58
N PHE A 56 -3.20 -9.06 -2.49
CA PHE A 56 -3.66 -8.49 -1.24
C PHE A 56 -3.87 -6.99 -1.33
N HIS A 57 -2.98 -6.23 -1.99
CA HIS A 57 -3.18 -4.80 -2.17
C HIS A 57 -4.45 -4.48 -2.95
N GLY A 58 -4.70 -5.18 -4.07
CA GLY A 58 -5.90 -4.98 -4.88
C GLY A 58 -7.20 -5.29 -4.12
N TRP A 59 -7.26 -6.45 -3.45
CA TRP A 59 -8.46 -6.86 -2.71
C TRP A 59 -8.68 -6.01 -1.45
N LEU A 60 -7.66 -5.79 -0.61
CA LEU A 60 -7.78 -4.90 0.56
C LEU A 60 -8.11 -3.48 0.13
N GLY A 61 -7.47 -2.97 -0.94
CA GLY A 61 -7.75 -1.66 -1.48
C GLY A 61 -9.22 -1.50 -1.86
N ALA A 62 -9.76 -2.47 -2.61
CA ALA A 62 -11.17 -2.48 -2.99
C ALA A 62 -12.10 -2.52 -1.76
N ILE A 63 -11.82 -3.38 -0.77
CA ILE A 63 -12.62 -3.46 0.46
C ILE A 63 -12.56 -2.13 1.23
N CYS A 64 -11.37 -1.53 1.35
CA CYS A 64 -11.18 -0.25 2.04
C CYS A 64 -11.95 0.89 1.37
N PHE A 65 -12.14 0.88 0.04
CA PHE A 65 -12.96 1.88 -0.65
C PHE A 65 -14.41 1.87 -0.12
N TYR A 66 -15.03 0.70 -0.07
CA TYR A 66 -16.41 0.57 0.41
C TYR A 66 -16.55 0.76 1.93
N THR A 67 -15.52 0.39 2.72
CA THR A 67 -15.66 0.30 4.19
C THR A 67 -14.98 1.42 4.97
N ILE A 68 -13.83 1.92 4.52
CA ILE A 68 -13.04 2.95 5.22
C ILE A 68 -13.25 4.32 4.57
N VAL A 69 -13.24 4.36 3.24
CA VAL A 69 -13.40 5.61 2.49
C VAL A 69 -14.87 5.97 2.30
N ASP A 70 -15.78 4.99 2.45
CA ASP A 70 -17.23 5.11 2.25
C ASP A 70 -17.57 5.62 0.84
N ARG A 71 -16.91 5.05 -0.17
CA ARG A 71 -17.12 5.39 -1.59
C ARG A 71 -17.33 4.14 -2.42
N ASP A 72 -18.17 4.29 -3.45
CA ASP A 72 -18.40 3.25 -4.45
C ASP A 72 -17.60 3.59 -5.73
N PRO A 73 -16.39 3.01 -5.89
CA PRO A 73 -15.58 3.28 -7.08
C PRO A 73 -16.22 2.74 -8.36
N PHE A 74 -17.11 1.74 -8.28
CA PHE A 74 -17.78 1.21 -9.47
C PHE A 74 -18.80 2.23 -9.99
N VAL A 75 -19.60 2.81 -9.10
CA VAL A 75 -20.54 3.89 -9.45
C VAL A 75 -19.80 5.10 -9.99
N GLU A 76 -18.72 5.52 -9.32
CA GLU A 76 -17.98 6.73 -9.69
C GLU A 76 -17.27 6.67 -11.04
N ILE A 77 -16.85 5.47 -11.45
CA ILE A 77 -16.09 5.27 -12.69
C ILE A 77 -16.99 4.84 -13.85
N PHE A 78 -17.96 3.95 -13.61
CA PHE A 78 -18.72 3.30 -14.68
C PHE A 78 -20.16 3.79 -14.83
N LEU A 79 -20.75 4.40 -13.80
CA LEU A 79 -22.16 4.82 -13.79
C LEU A 79 -22.32 6.35 -13.69
N ARG A 80 -21.24 7.09 -13.93
CA ARG A 80 -21.20 8.55 -13.93
C ARG A 80 -21.04 9.12 -15.34
#